data_AF-A0A257Y6X0-F1
#
_entry.id   AF-A0A257Y6X0-F1
#
_cell.length_a   1.000
_cell.length_b   1.000
_cell.length_c   1.000
_cell.angle_alpha   90.00
_cell.angle_beta   90.00
_cell.angle_gamma   90.00
#
_symmetry.space_group_name_H-M   'P 1'
#
loop_
_entity.id
_entity.type
_entity.pdbx_description
1 polymer ?
#
loop_
_entity_poly.entity_id
_entity_poly.type
_entity_poly.pdbx_seq_one_letter_code
_entity_poly.pdbx_strand_id
1 'polypeptide(L)'
;MVIIATGNETEFGQIAELSSRPNTESPVQQKIDKLVGQIVAVVIGMSIVAFTLAILRGMPLADSLSFVMALAVSAVPEGLPVAISVILVLGMRRMAVRHALVRNMRAIETIGALTTIATDKTGTLTKNKLEIQTFWHPDDVTETKFSKNLINAVMNNGTMHDPLDVSIAEYASREKILASAIARIF
;
A
#
# COMPACT_ATOMS: atom_id res chain seq x y z
N MET A 1 14.75 33.89 -7.33
CA MET A 1 14.61 32.48 -7.69
C MET A 1 14.44 32.40 -9.20
N VAL A 2 15.19 31.54 -9.88
CA VAL A 2 15.09 31.33 -11.33
C VAL A 2 14.24 30.09 -11.57
N ILE A 3 13.26 30.18 -12.49
CA ILE A 3 12.42 29.04 -12.86
C ILE A 3 13.16 28.25 -13.94
N ILE A 4 13.44 26.97 -13.67
CA ILE A 4 14.18 26.09 -14.58
C ILE A 4 13.30 25.04 -15.27
N ALA A 5 12.09 24.78 -14.77
CA ALA A 5 11.13 23.83 -15.32
C ALA A 5 9.71 24.17 -14.88
N THR A 6 8.71 23.79 -15.69
CA THR A 6 7.28 23.96 -15.40
C THR A 6 6.49 22.73 -15.85
N GLY A 7 5.34 22.47 -15.23
CA GLY A 7 4.49 21.33 -15.59
C GLY A 7 5.19 19.98 -15.38
N ASN A 8 5.06 19.08 -16.35
CA ASN A 8 5.56 17.70 -16.26
C ASN A 8 7.09 17.59 -16.28
N GLU A 9 7.80 18.61 -16.73
CA GLU A 9 9.27 18.63 -16.72
C GLU A 9 9.84 18.86 -15.31
N THR A 10 9.00 19.24 -14.34
CA THR A 10 9.40 19.34 -12.93
C THR A 10 9.55 17.96 -12.29
N GLU A 11 10.38 17.85 -11.25
CA GLU A 11 10.51 16.61 -10.45
C GLU A 11 9.16 16.10 -9.93
N PHE A 12 8.29 17.02 -9.47
CA PHE A 12 6.93 16.67 -9.05
C PHE A 12 6.09 16.11 -10.20
N GLY A 13 6.24 16.67 -11.40
CA GLY A 13 5.59 16.19 -12.61
C GLY A 13 6.00 14.76 -12.97
N GLN A 14 7.32 14.50 -12.95
CA GLN A 14 7.87 13.18 -13.23
C GLN A 14 7.43 12.14 -12.19
N ILE A 15 7.42 12.48 -10.90
CA ILE A 15 6.94 11.59 -9.82
C ILE A 15 5.44 11.28 -9.98
N ALA A 16 4.63 12.27 -10.35
CA ALA A 16 3.21 12.09 -10.59
C ALA A 16 2.94 11.13 -11.76
N GLU A 17 3.71 11.27 -12.84
CA GLU A 17 3.65 10.37 -14.00
C GLU A 17 4.05 8.94 -13.62
N LEU A 18 5.18 8.75 -12.91
CA LEU A 18 5.60 7.43 -12.41
C LEU A 18 4.59 6.80 -11.44
N SER A 19 3.85 7.62 -10.69
CA SER A 19 2.82 7.16 -9.74
C SER A 19 1.51 6.78 -10.45
N SER A 20 1.30 7.24 -11.68
CA SER A 20 0.14 6.88 -12.47
C SER A 20 0.27 5.42 -12.94
N ARG A 21 -0.41 4.51 -12.23
CA ARG A 21 -0.45 3.10 -12.63
C ARG A 21 -1.58 2.88 -13.63
N PRO A 22 -1.34 2.24 -14.79
CA PRO A 22 -2.42 1.84 -15.68
C PRO A 22 -3.38 0.89 -14.95
N ASN A 23 -4.65 0.94 -15.33
CA ASN A 23 -5.71 0.17 -14.69
C ASN A 23 -5.65 -1.30 -15.11
N THR A 24 -4.70 -2.05 -14.54
CA THR A 24 -4.55 -3.49 -14.82
C THR A 24 -5.58 -4.30 -14.03
N GLU A 25 -6.13 -5.34 -14.66
CA GLU A 25 -7.02 -6.30 -14.00
C GLU A 25 -6.32 -6.97 -12.81
N SER A 26 -7.10 -7.34 -11.79
CA SER A 26 -6.56 -8.01 -10.61
C SER A 26 -6.26 -9.49 -10.91
N PRO A 27 -5.27 -10.12 -10.27
CA PRO A 27 -4.99 -11.55 -10.51
C PRO A 27 -6.18 -12.49 -10.23
N VAL A 28 -7.05 -12.17 -9.27
CA VAL A 28 -8.30 -12.89 -8.99
C VAL A 28 -9.26 -12.70 -10.15
N GLN A 29 -9.41 -11.48 -10.66
CA GLN A 29 -10.23 -11.22 -11.84
C GLN A 29 -9.76 -12.06 -13.03
N GLN A 30 -8.45 -12.07 -13.34
CA GLN A 30 -7.89 -12.89 -14.42
C GLN A 30 -8.16 -14.39 -14.24
N LYS A 31 -8.06 -14.91 -13.01
CA LYS A 31 -8.37 -16.31 -12.71
C LYS A 31 -9.86 -16.62 -12.91
N ILE A 32 -10.74 -15.69 -12.55
CA ILE A 32 -12.18 -15.84 -12.73
C ILE A 32 -12.55 -15.79 -14.20
N ASP A 33 -12.01 -14.85 -14.96
CA ASP A 33 -12.30 -14.75 -16.39
C ASP A 33 -11.83 -16.01 -17.14
N LYS A 34 -10.68 -16.57 -16.75
CA LYS A 34 -10.22 -17.86 -17.26
C LYS A 34 -11.17 -19.00 -16.89
N LEU A 35 -11.63 -19.07 -15.63
CA LEU A 35 -12.53 -20.13 -15.16
C LEU A 35 -13.91 -20.03 -15.81
N VAL A 36 -14.46 -18.83 -15.91
CA VAL A 36 -15.73 -18.55 -16.59
C VAL A 36 -15.61 -18.90 -18.08
N GLY A 37 -14.51 -18.51 -18.73
CA GLY A 37 -14.25 -18.88 -20.12
C GLY A 37 -14.18 -20.39 -20.35
N GLN A 38 -13.56 -21.13 -19.42
CA GLN A 38 -13.54 -22.60 -19.46
C GLN A 38 -14.95 -23.20 -19.30
N ILE A 39 -15.74 -22.70 -18.35
CA ILE A 39 -17.13 -23.14 -18.17
C ILE A 39 -17.94 -22.87 -19.44
N VAL A 40 -17.87 -21.66 -19.99
CA VAL A 40 -18.58 -21.28 -21.21
C VAL A 40 -18.20 -22.18 -22.38
N ALA A 41 -16.91 -22.50 -22.56
CA ALA A 41 -16.47 -23.40 -23.61
C ALA A 41 -17.05 -24.82 -23.46
N VAL A 42 -17.08 -25.35 -22.23
CA VAL A 42 -17.68 -26.66 -21.93
C VAL A 42 -19.19 -26.64 -22.18
N VAL A 43 -19.89 -25.60 -21.71
CA VAL A 43 -21.34 -25.43 -21.88
C VAL A 43 -21.70 -25.35 -23.36
N ILE A 44 -20.99 -24.56 -24.17
CA ILE A 44 -21.21 -24.48 -25.62
C ILE A 44 -21.02 -25.85 -26.27
N GLY A 45 -19.95 -26.58 -25.90
CA GLY A 45 -19.72 -27.94 -26.39
C GLY A 45 -20.88 -28.89 -26.06
N MET A 46 -21.34 -28.89 -24.80
CA MET A 46 -22.48 -29.68 -24.36
C MET A 46 -23.78 -29.27 -25.06
N SER A 47 -24.01 -27.97 -25.25
CA SER A 47 -25.17 -27.42 -25.94
C SER A 47 -25.23 -27.86 -27.40
N ILE A 48 -24.10 -27.86 -28.12
CA ILE A 48 -24.04 -28.35 -29.51
C ILE A 48 -24.40 -29.84 -29.55
N VAL A 49 -23.78 -30.65 -28.68
CA VAL A 49 -24.06 -32.10 -28.62
C VAL A 49 -25.53 -32.37 -28.29
N ALA A 50 -26.08 -31.68 -27.29
CA ALA A 50 -27.48 -31.80 -26.89
C ALA A 50 -28.44 -31.38 -28.01
N PHE A 51 -28.14 -30.29 -28.73
CA PHE A 51 -28.94 -29.83 -29.86
C PHE A 51 -28.96 -30.87 -30.99
N THR A 52 -27.80 -31.41 -31.37
CA THR A 52 -27.71 -32.44 -32.40
C THR A 52 -28.50 -33.69 -32.02
N LEU A 53 -28.39 -34.14 -30.76
CA LEU A 53 -29.16 -35.29 -30.26
C LEU A 53 -30.67 -35.02 -30.24
N ALA A 54 -31.11 -33.80 -29.91
CA ALA A 54 -32.53 -33.43 -29.91
C ALA A 54 -33.14 -33.51 -31.32
N ILE A 55 -32.42 -32.99 -32.33
CA ILE A 55 -32.84 -33.08 -33.73
C ILE A 55 -32.84 -34.53 -34.22
N LEU A 56 -31.82 -35.33 -33.87
CA LEU A 56 -31.77 -36.75 -34.24
C LEU A 56 -32.89 -37.59 -33.60
N ARG A 57 -33.42 -37.16 -32.45
CA ARG A 57 -34.60 -37.78 -31.81
C ARG A 57 -35.93 -37.35 -32.46
N GLY A 58 -35.90 -36.45 -33.44
CA GLY A 58 -37.10 -35.93 -34.10
C GLY A 58 -37.84 -34.86 -33.31
N MET A 59 -37.19 -34.21 -32.33
CA MET A 59 -37.79 -33.08 -31.63
C MET A 59 -37.99 -31.90 -32.60
N PRO A 60 -39.11 -31.16 -32.51
CA PRO A 60 -39.29 -29.92 -33.26
C PRO A 60 -38.13 -28.95 -33.03
N LEU A 61 -37.77 -28.17 -34.07
CA LEU A 61 -36.64 -27.24 -34.01
C LEU A 61 -36.80 -26.20 -32.89
N ALA A 62 -38.01 -25.67 -32.70
CA ALA A 62 -38.33 -24.70 -31.66
C ALA A 62 -38.13 -25.26 -30.24
N ASP A 63 -38.55 -26.51 -30.03
CA ASP A 63 -38.42 -27.19 -28.74
C ASP A 63 -36.95 -27.52 -28.43
N SER A 64 -36.22 -27.97 -29.46
CA SER A 64 -34.78 -28.26 -29.37
C SER A 64 -33.97 -27.01 -29.01
N LEU A 65 -34.30 -25.87 -29.63
CA LEU A 65 -33.66 -24.59 -29.33
C LEU A 65 -33.95 -24.13 -27.91
N SER A 66 -35.22 -24.20 -27.50
CA SER A 66 -35.66 -23.83 -26.15
C SER A 66 -34.99 -24.69 -25.08
N PHE A 67 -34.85 -26.00 -25.31
CA PHE A 67 -34.16 -26.92 -24.41
C PHE A 67 -32.68 -26.55 -24.22
N VAL A 68 -31.97 -26.27 -25.32
CA VAL A 68 -30.54 -25.94 -25.27
C VAL A 68 -30.30 -24.56 -24.67
N MET A 69 -31.18 -23.59 -24.91
CA MET A 69 -31.13 -22.29 -24.24
C MET A 69 -31.32 -22.45 -22.73
N ALA A 70 -32.30 -23.25 -22.28
CA ALA A 70 -32.51 -23.52 -20.86
C ALA A 70 -31.28 -24.19 -20.22
N LEU A 71 -30.66 -25.15 -20.91
CA LEU A 71 -29.43 -25.80 -20.47
C LEU A 71 -28.27 -24.80 -20.34
N ALA A 72 -28.07 -23.95 -21.35
CA ALA A 72 -26.98 -22.99 -21.37
C ALA A 72 -27.14 -21.92 -20.27
N VAL A 73 -28.33 -21.33 -20.13
CA VAL A 73 -28.62 -20.32 -19.10
C VAL A 73 -28.47 -20.90 -17.69
N SER A 74 -28.92 -22.14 -17.48
CA SER A 74 -28.77 -22.82 -16.17
C SER A 74 -27.32 -23.03 -15.75
N ALA A 75 -26.36 -22.99 -16.67
CA ALA A 75 -24.96 -23.26 -16.39
C ALA A 75 -24.13 -21.98 -16.12
N VAL A 76 -24.73 -20.79 -16.21
CA VAL A 76 -24.05 -19.52 -15.98
C VAL A 76 -23.71 -19.37 -14.48
N PRO A 77 -22.44 -19.14 -14.11
CA PRO A 77 -22.02 -19.04 -12.71
C PRO A 77 -22.24 -17.63 -12.12
N GLU A 78 -23.49 -17.18 -12.04
CA GLU A 78 -23.85 -15.82 -11.57
C GLU A 78 -23.45 -15.54 -10.11
N GLY A 79 -23.40 -16.58 -9.27
CA GLY A 79 -23.06 -16.43 -7.85
C GLY A 79 -21.58 -16.18 -7.57
N LEU A 80 -20.69 -16.53 -8.51
CA LEU A 80 -19.24 -16.50 -8.28
C LEU A 80 -18.69 -15.07 -8.13
N PRO A 81 -19.00 -14.09 -9.03
CA PRO A 81 -18.54 -12.71 -8.87
C PRO A 81 -19.06 -12.05 -7.58
N VAL A 82 -20.30 -12.36 -7.20
CA VAL A 82 -20.94 -11.83 -5.98
C VAL A 82 -20.25 -12.36 -4.74
N ALA A 83 -20.03 -13.68 -4.66
CA ALA A 83 -19.39 -14.31 -3.52
C ALA A 83 -17.98 -13.75 -3.27
N ILE A 84 -17.19 -13.54 -4.33
CA ILE A 84 -15.84 -13.01 -4.24
C ILE A 84 -15.85 -11.57 -3.73
N SER A 85 -16.74 -10.74 -4.26
CA SER A 85 -16.90 -9.35 -3.81
C SER A 85 -17.22 -9.30 -2.31
N VAL A 86 -18.13 -10.14 -1.84
CA VAL A 86 -18.48 -10.26 -0.41
C VAL A 86 -17.26 -10.70 0.42
N ILE A 87 -16.52 -11.72 -0.03
CA ILE A 87 -15.32 -12.21 0.67
C ILE A 87 -14.26 -11.10 0.77
N LEU A 88 -14.02 -10.35 -0.31
CA LEU A 88 -13.06 -9.24 -0.33
C LEU A 88 -13.49 -8.11 0.61
N VAL A 89 -14.78 -7.73 0.61
CA VAL A 89 -15.33 -6.73 1.52
C VAL A 89 -15.20 -7.15 2.98
N LEU A 90 -15.48 -8.41 3.30
CA LEU A 90 -15.26 -8.95 4.64
C LEU A 90 -13.77 -8.92 5.02
N GLY A 91 -12.87 -9.21 4.07
CA GLY A 91 -11.43 -9.07 4.23
C GLY A 91 -11.00 -7.63 4.54
N MET A 92 -11.50 -6.66 3.78
CA MET A 92 -11.29 -5.22 4.04
C MET A 92 -11.76 -4.83 5.44
N ARG A 93 -12.96 -5.25 5.84
CA ARG A 93 -13.49 -4.98 7.18
C ARG A 93 -12.61 -5.56 8.28
N ARG A 94 -12.13 -6.80 8.11
CA ARG A 94 -11.21 -7.44 9.09
C ARG A 94 -9.89 -6.69 9.23
N MET A 95 -9.33 -6.18 8.13
CA MET A 95 -8.11 -5.37 8.16
C MET A 95 -8.33 -4.01 8.81
N ALA A 96 -9.45 -3.34 8.51
CA ALA A 96 -9.80 -2.06 9.10
C ALA A 96 -9.93 -2.13 10.63
N VAL A 97 -10.52 -3.21 11.16
CA VAL A 97 -10.60 -3.45 12.62
C VAL A 97 -9.21 -3.61 13.27
N ARG A 98 -8.19 -3.97 12.49
CA ARG A 98 -6.79 -4.05 12.95
C ARG A 98 -5.98 -2.79 12.65
N HIS A 99 -6.65 -1.64 12.48
CA HIS A 99 -6.04 -0.35 12.14
C HIS A 99 -5.28 -0.32 10.80
N ALA A 100 -5.56 -1.26 9.89
CA ALA A 100 -5.02 -1.23 8.53
C ALA A 100 -6.04 -0.62 7.56
N LEU A 101 -5.76 0.60 7.08
CA LEU A 101 -6.61 1.29 6.11
C LEU A 101 -6.45 0.69 4.72
N VAL A 102 -7.50 0.04 4.21
CA VAL A 102 -7.51 -0.56 2.87
C VAL A 102 -8.34 0.32 1.93
N ARG A 103 -7.69 0.90 0.90
CA ARG A 103 -8.33 1.87 -0.02
C ARG A 103 -9.12 1.23 -1.16
N ASN A 104 -8.82 -0.01 -1.54
CA ASN A 104 -9.54 -0.72 -2.62
C ASN A 104 -9.48 -2.25 -2.41
N MET A 105 -10.39 -2.97 -3.08
CA MET A 105 -10.47 -4.44 -2.98
C MET A 105 -9.21 -5.15 -3.49
N ARG A 106 -8.54 -4.60 -4.52
CA ARG A 106 -7.30 -5.17 -5.09
C ARG A 106 -6.17 -5.28 -4.06
N ALA A 107 -6.14 -4.39 -3.07
CA ALA A 107 -5.14 -4.44 -2.01
C ALA A 107 -5.29 -5.68 -1.12
N ILE A 108 -6.50 -6.16 -0.85
CA ILE A 108 -6.72 -7.40 -0.08
C ILE A 108 -6.13 -8.61 -0.80
N GLU A 109 -6.35 -8.67 -2.11
CA GLU A 109 -5.80 -9.73 -2.93
C GLU A 109 -4.26 -9.70 -2.94
N THR A 110 -3.69 -8.50 -3.15
CA THR A 110 -2.24 -8.31 -3.16
C THR A 110 -1.62 -8.72 -1.82
N ILE A 111 -2.28 -8.39 -0.70
CA ILE A 111 -1.84 -8.80 0.63
C ILE A 111 -1.89 -10.33 0.80
N GLY A 112 -2.89 -10.99 0.23
CA GLY A 112 -3.00 -12.45 0.29
C GLY A 112 -1.91 -13.19 -0.51
N ALA A 113 -1.34 -12.54 -1.54
CA ALA A 113 -0.35 -13.13 -2.44
C ALA A 113 1.06 -12.56 -2.27
N LEU A 114 1.28 -11.61 -1.34
CA LEU A 114 2.59 -11.02 -1.15
C LEU A 114 3.59 -12.04 -0.61
N THR A 115 4.80 -12.03 -1.16
CA THR A 115 5.93 -12.84 -0.70
C THR A 115 7.07 -12.00 -0.18
N THR A 116 7.10 -10.71 -0.55
CA THR A 116 8.16 -9.77 -0.21
C THR A 116 7.55 -8.45 0.23
N ILE A 117 8.07 -7.89 1.32
CA ILE A 117 7.70 -6.56 1.81
C ILE A 117 8.95 -5.67 1.69
N ALA A 118 8.88 -4.67 0.84
CA ALA A 118 9.86 -3.58 0.83
C ALA A 118 9.33 -2.48 1.76
N THR A 119 10.11 -2.13 2.77
CA THR A 119 9.77 -1.07 3.74
C THR A 119 10.76 0.06 3.61
N ASP A 120 10.28 1.29 3.69
CA ASP A 120 11.17 2.43 3.81
C ASP A 120 11.75 2.51 5.23
N LYS A 121 12.91 3.14 5.39
CA LYS A 121 13.53 3.32 6.71
C LYS A 121 12.95 4.55 7.40
N THR A 122 13.14 5.72 6.80
CA THR A 122 12.88 7.00 7.46
C THR A 122 11.39 7.32 7.44
N GLY A 123 10.77 7.47 8.61
CA GLY A 123 9.33 7.74 8.71
C GLY A 123 8.43 6.50 8.58
N THR A 124 8.99 5.32 8.34
CA THR A 124 8.27 4.03 8.41
C THR A 124 8.84 3.14 9.53
N LEU A 125 10.10 2.70 9.42
CA LEU A 125 10.77 1.95 10.50
C LEU A 125 11.27 2.87 11.62
N THR A 126 11.64 4.10 11.29
CA THR A 126 12.11 5.10 12.25
C THR A 126 11.06 6.19 12.46
N LYS A 127 11.10 6.83 13.63
CA LYS A 127 10.18 7.93 14.00
C LYS A 127 10.46 9.25 13.25
N ASN A 128 11.32 9.23 12.23
CA ASN A 128 11.84 10.41 11.53
C ASN A 128 12.31 11.51 12.51
N LYS A 129 12.96 11.09 13.60
CA LYS A 129 13.46 11.95 14.67
C LYS A 129 14.90 11.55 14.97
N LEU A 130 15.81 12.52 14.92
CA LEU A 130 17.21 12.32 15.27
C LEU A 130 17.36 12.37 16.79
N GLU A 131 18.16 11.45 17.34
CA GLU A 131 18.44 11.37 18.78
C GLU A 131 19.93 11.08 18.98
N ILE A 132 20.54 11.79 19.91
CA ILE A 132 21.92 11.53 20.34
C ILE A 132 21.92 10.29 21.24
N GLN A 133 22.58 9.23 20.79
CA GLN A 133 22.70 7.97 21.54
C GLN A 133 24.03 7.87 22.30
N THR A 134 25.11 8.38 21.71
CA THR A 134 26.46 8.35 22.29
C THR A 134 27.23 9.58 21.85
N PHE A 135 28.20 9.98 22.67
CA PHE A 135 29.21 10.97 22.34
C PHE A 135 30.58 10.32 22.54
N TRP A 136 31.58 10.82 21.83
CA TRP A 136 32.95 10.35 21.98
C TRP A 136 33.87 11.56 21.95
N HIS A 137 34.81 11.63 22.90
CA HIS A 137 35.80 12.68 22.98
C HIS A 137 37.20 12.07 23.19
N PRO A 138 38.24 12.49 22.45
CA PRO A 138 39.59 11.93 22.57
C PRO A 138 40.17 11.98 24.00
N ASP A 139 39.99 13.09 24.71
CA ASP A 139 40.59 13.32 26.04
C ASP A 139 39.74 12.85 27.24
N ASP A 140 38.88 11.83 27.06
CA ASP A 140 37.96 11.29 28.10
C ASP A 140 37.27 12.40 28.94
N VAL A 141 36.70 13.37 28.22
CA VAL A 141 36.04 14.52 28.85
C VAL A 141 34.70 14.07 29.40
N THR A 142 34.43 14.39 30.67
CA THR A 142 33.17 14.08 31.32
C THR A 142 31.98 14.62 30.52
N GLU A 143 30.96 13.77 30.32
CA GLU A 143 29.69 14.03 29.60
C GLU A 143 29.15 15.44 29.78
N THR A 144 29.17 15.92 31.02
CA THR A 144 28.59 17.19 31.43
C THR A 144 29.35 18.40 30.86
N LYS A 145 30.66 18.31 30.67
CA LYS A 145 31.50 19.41 30.19
C LYS A 145 31.45 19.52 28.66
N PHE A 146 31.45 18.38 27.97
CA PHE A 146 31.28 18.31 26.52
C PHE A 146 29.90 18.81 26.10
N SER A 147 28.85 18.30 26.75
CA SER A 147 27.46 18.68 26.45
C SER A 147 27.21 20.18 26.66
N LYS A 148 27.72 20.79 27.74
CA LYS A 148 27.60 22.25 27.98
C LYS A 148 28.25 23.11 26.89
N ASN A 149 29.42 22.70 26.42
CA ASN A 149 30.11 23.43 25.35
C ASN A 149 29.38 23.30 24.01
N LEU A 150 28.87 22.09 23.70
CA LEU A 150 28.11 21.83 22.48
C LEU A 150 26.78 22.61 22.45
N ILE A 151 26.07 22.65 23.57
CA ILE A 151 24.84 23.44 23.74
C ILE A 151 25.12 24.92 23.51
N ASN A 152 26.17 25.45 24.14
CA ASN A 152 26.52 26.86 23.97
C ASN A 152 26.90 27.18 22.52
N ALA A 153 27.56 26.27 21.80
CA ALA A 153 27.90 26.49 20.39
C ALA A 153 26.67 26.48 19.47
N VAL A 154 25.72 25.56 19.70
CA VAL A 154 24.50 25.42 18.87
C VAL A 154 23.47 26.49 19.19
N MET A 155 23.27 26.83 20.46
CA MET A 155 22.24 27.79 20.90
C MET A 155 22.62 29.25 20.61
N ASN A 156 23.91 29.58 20.45
CA ASN A 156 24.34 30.96 20.19
C ASN A 156 24.05 31.42 18.75
N ASN A 157 23.77 30.48 17.82
CA ASN A 157 23.53 30.80 16.41
C ASN A 157 22.09 31.19 16.07
N GLY A 158 21.23 31.38 17.08
CA GLY A 158 19.95 32.13 16.98
C GLY A 158 18.87 31.56 16.06
N THR A 159 19.14 30.53 15.25
CA THR A 159 18.19 29.96 14.29
C THR A 159 18.38 28.45 14.19
N MET A 160 17.62 27.72 15.01
CA MET A 160 17.58 26.27 14.99
C MET A 160 16.63 25.80 13.89
N HIS A 161 17.18 25.44 12.74
CA HIS A 161 16.38 25.00 11.57
C HIS A 161 16.71 23.57 11.13
N ASP A 162 17.90 23.06 11.44
CA ASP A 162 18.30 21.71 11.04
C ASP A 162 17.89 20.65 12.09
N PRO A 163 17.44 19.45 11.67
CA PRO A 163 17.09 18.37 12.60
C PRO A 163 18.23 17.95 13.54
N LEU A 164 19.51 18.15 13.19
CA LEU A 164 20.63 17.86 14.09
C LEU A 164 20.69 18.85 15.25
N ASP A 165 20.56 20.15 14.98
CA ASP A 165 20.58 21.19 16.02
C ASP A 165 19.44 20.99 17.03
N VAL A 166 18.26 20.64 16.52
CA VAL A 166 17.09 20.27 17.34
C VAL A 166 17.40 19.08 18.23
N SER A 167 18.03 18.03 17.70
CA SER A 167 18.36 16.83 18.49
C SER A 167 19.39 17.11 19.60
N ILE A 168 20.35 18.01 19.36
CA ILE A 168 21.36 18.43 20.35
C ILE A 168 20.70 19.20 21.50
N ALA A 169 19.82 20.13 21.19
CA ALA A 169 19.11 20.91 22.21
C ALA A 169 18.09 20.09 22.99
N GLU A 170 17.40 19.14 22.36
CA GLU A 170 16.50 18.22 23.06
C GLU A 170 17.28 17.29 24.02
N TYR A 171 18.41 16.74 23.58
CA TYR A 171 19.28 15.90 24.41
C TYR A 171 19.75 16.65 25.67
N ALA A 172 20.25 17.87 25.47
CA ALA A 172 20.66 18.78 26.54
C ALA A 172 19.57 19.12 27.56
N SER A 173 18.34 19.26 27.08
CA SER A 173 17.16 19.51 27.91
C SER A 173 16.79 18.29 28.75
N ARG A 174 16.88 17.09 28.15
CA ARG A 174 16.55 15.81 28.80
C ARG A 174 17.52 15.45 29.92
N GLU A 175 18.82 15.68 29.74
CA GLU A 175 19.87 15.38 30.72
C GLU A 175 19.95 16.41 31.89
N LYS A 176 18.95 17.29 32.05
CA LYS A 176 18.91 18.35 33.09
C LYS A 176 20.12 19.28 33.12
N ILE A 177 20.90 19.36 32.03
CA ILE A 177 22.06 20.25 31.93
C ILE A 177 21.62 21.72 31.93
N LEU A 178 20.42 21.99 31.40
CA LEU A 178 19.78 23.31 31.34
C LEU A 178 19.39 23.90 32.71
N ALA A 179 19.11 23.09 33.74
CA ALA A 179 18.82 23.63 35.08
C ALA A 179 20.03 24.35 35.71
N SER A 180 21.26 23.94 35.35
CA SER A 180 22.49 24.58 35.81
C SER A 180 22.97 25.74 34.93
N ALA A 181 22.50 25.80 33.67
CA ALA A 181 22.92 26.82 32.70
C ALA A 181 21.99 28.05 32.71
N ILE A 182 20.68 27.86 32.91
CA ILE A 182 19.72 28.97 32.98
C ILE A 182 19.85 29.74 34.31
N ALA A 183 20.21 29.08 35.41
CA ALA A 183 20.39 29.71 36.73
C ALA A 183 21.59 30.67 36.83
N ARG A 184 22.33 30.90 35.74
CA ARG A 184 23.45 31.85 35.66
C ARG A 184 23.23 32.99 34.67
N ILE A 185 22.08 33.02 33.98
CA ILE A 185 21.70 34.06 33.03
C ILE A 185 20.59 34.98 33.60
N PHE A 186 20.08 34.69 34.80
CA PHE A 186 19.35 35.63 35.65
C PHE A 186 20.09 35.87 36.96
#